data_AF-A0A820NHU5-F1
#
_entry.id   AF-A0A820NHU5-F1
#
_cell.length_a   1.000
_cell.length_b   1.000
_cell.length_c   1.000
_cell.angle_alpha   90.00
_cell.angle_beta   90.00
_cell.angle_gamma   90.00
#
_symmetry.space_group_name_H-M   'P 1'
#
loop_
_entity.id
_entity.type
_entity.pdbx_description
1 polymer ?
#
loop_
_entity_poly.entity_id
_entity_poly.type
_entity_poly.pdbx_seq_one_letter_code
_entity_poly.pdbx_strand_id
1 'polypeptide(L)'
;FYNSESVSHEKRGKYNLELNHTHYIFFDDGTRNSLDDGEFAATLAREISRGARRRIPLITILVGGTLHALYEILNDLKHGVPIVVVEVSHKILHIR
;
A
#
# COMPACT_ATOMS: atom_id res chain seq x y z
N PHE A 1 16.43 12.78 -28.28
CA PHE A 1 17.19 11.61 -28.75
C PHE A 1 17.22 10.60 -27.62
N TYR A 2 16.47 9.49 -27.76
CA TYR A 2 16.55 8.35 -26.86
C TYR A 2 17.88 7.64 -27.13
N ASN A 3 18.74 7.51 -26.11
CA ASN A 3 19.90 6.63 -26.19
C ASN A 3 19.63 5.40 -25.34
N SER A 4 19.44 4.28 -26.03
CA SER A 4 19.44 2.93 -25.49
C SER A 4 20.88 2.52 -25.24
N GLU A 5 21.36 2.68 -24.00
CA GLU A 5 22.56 1.97 -23.55
C GLU A 5 22.23 1.20 -22.28
N SER A 6 22.38 -0.11 -22.42
CA SER A 6 22.25 -1.18 -21.44
C SER A 6 22.71 -0.79 -20.04
N VAL A 7 21.74 -0.62 -19.13
CA VAL A 7 22.00 -0.52 -17.70
C VAL A 7 22.35 -1.92 -17.19
N SER A 8 23.60 -2.08 -16.78
CA SER A 8 24.18 -3.26 -16.15
C SER A 8 23.31 -3.79 -15.00
N HIS A 9 22.95 -5.07 -15.07
CA HIS A 9 22.16 -5.81 -14.08
C HIS A 9 22.95 -6.17 -12.81
N GLU A 10 23.44 -5.20 -12.03
CA GLU A 10 24.07 -5.50 -10.74
C GLU A 10 23.70 -4.50 -9.64
N LYS A 11 22.43 -4.56 -9.21
CA LYS A 11 21.89 -4.27 -7.87
C LYS A 11 20.37 -4.32 -7.96
N ARG A 12 19.79 -5.53 -8.09
CA ARG A 12 18.33 -5.70 -8.04
C ARG A 12 17.86 -5.38 -6.62
N GLY A 13 17.19 -4.24 -6.45
CA GLY A 13 16.26 -4.07 -5.32
C GLY A 13 15.25 -5.23 -5.34
N LYS A 14 14.81 -5.67 -4.16
CA LYS A 14 13.85 -6.79 -4.03
C LYS A 14 12.52 -6.51 -4.76
N TYR A 15 12.23 -5.23 -5.02
CA TYR A 15 11.03 -4.73 -5.70
C TYR A 15 11.41 -3.57 -6.63
N ASN A 16 10.74 -3.47 -7.78
CA ASN A 16 10.86 -2.33 -8.71
C ASN A 16 9.68 -1.36 -8.49
N LEU A 17 9.89 -0.07 -8.77
CA LEU A 17 8.80 0.92 -8.81
C LEU A 17 7.88 0.65 -9.99
N GLU A 18 6.58 0.81 -9.80
CA GLU A 18 5.61 0.52 -10.86
C GLU A 18 5.35 1.73 -11.78
N LEU A 19 5.49 1.52 -13.09
CA LEU A 19 5.58 2.57 -14.11
C LEU A 19 4.29 3.37 -14.30
N ASN A 20 3.14 2.84 -13.89
CA ASN A 20 1.84 3.46 -14.13
C ASN A 20 1.40 4.43 -13.02
N HIS A 21 2.22 4.66 -11.98
CA HIS A 21 1.91 5.63 -10.94
C HIS A 21 2.25 7.07 -11.37
N THR A 22 1.41 8.02 -10.94
CA THR A 22 1.65 9.47 -11.18
C THR A 22 2.48 10.12 -10.09
N HIS A 23 2.45 9.58 -8.86
CA HIS A 23 3.13 10.10 -7.68
C HIS A 23 3.67 8.95 -6.84
N TYR A 24 4.79 9.18 -6.16
CA TYR A 24 5.40 8.25 -5.22
C TYR A 24 5.60 8.95 -3.88
N ILE A 25 5.37 8.21 -2.80
CA ILE A 25 5.67 8.64 -1.44
C ILE A 25 6.69 7.64 -0.89
N PHE A 26 7.87 8.14 -0.55
CA PHE A 26 8.94 7.33 0.03
C PHE A 26 8.97 7.51 1.54
N PHE A 27 8.93 6.40 2.26
CA PHE A 27 9.08 6.33 3.70
C PHE A 27 10.41 5.65 4.03
N ASP A 28 11.11 6.17 5.05
CA ASP A 28 12.38 5.64 5.54
C ASP A 28 12.32 5.53 7.05
N ASP A 29 12.44 4.31 7.57
CA ASP A 29 12.52 4.01 9.00
C ASP A 29 13.98 3.85 9.48
N GLY A 30 14.95 4.16 8.62
CA GLY A 30 16.39 3.99 8.87
C GLY A 30 16.86 2.54 8.77
N THR A 31 15.97 1.59 8.48
CA THR A 31 16.24 0.15 8.47
C THR A 31 16.11 -0.42 7.06
N ARG A 32 17.21 -1.01 6.56
CA ARG A 32 17.19 -1.58 5.21
C ARG A 32 16.33 -2.84 5.17
N ASN A 33 15.39 -2.88 4.23
CA ASN A 33 14.47 -4.00 3.96
C ASN A 33 13.36 -4.22 5.01
N SER A 34 13.02 -3.20 5.79
CA SER A 34 11.75 -3.17 6.51
C SER A 34 10.59 -3.07 5.50
N LEU A 35 9.47 -3.73 5.80
CA LEU A 35 8.26 -3.76 4.97
C LEU A 35 7.03 -3.27 5.74
N ASP A 36 7.22 -2.66 6.92
CA ASP A 36 6.12 -2.22 7.77
C ASP A 36 5.80 -0.75 7.51
N ASP A 37 5.02 -0.48 6.46
CA ASP A 37 4.56 0.86 6.07
C ASP A 37 3.07 1.11 6.36
N GLY A 38 2.36 0.10 6.88
CA GLY A 38 0.91 0.13 7.09
C GLY A 38 0.44 1.26 8.04
N GLU A 39 1.18 1.54 9.11
CA GLU A 39 0.84 2.63 10.05
C GLU A 39 1.01 4.01 9.38
N PHE A 40 2.07 4.18 8.59
CA PHE A 40 2.30 5.42 7.85
C PHE A 40 1.17 5.67 6.85
N ALA A 41 0.81 4.66 6.06
CA ALA A 41 -0.25 4.77 5.06
C ALA A 41 -1.61 5.11 5.71
N ALA A 42 -1.98 4.43 6.79
CA ALA A 42 -3.23 4.67 7.51
C ALA A 42 -3.27 6.09 8.13
N THR A 43 -2.15 6.56 8.69
CA THR A 43 -2.04 7.91 9.26
C THR A 43 -2.17 8.97 8.17
N LEU A 44 -1.44 8.81 7.06
CA LEU A 44 -1.48 9.75 5.95
C LEU A 44 -2.89 9.86 5.35
N ALA A 45 -3.55 8.73 5.10
CA ALA A 45 -4.91 8.71 4.57
C ALA A 45 -5.89 9.48 5.48
N ARG A 46 -5.76 9.30 6.80
CA ARG A 46 -6.57 10.01 7.80
C ARG A 46 -6.32 11.51 7.82
N GLU A 47 -5.07 11.94 7.75
CA GLU A 47 -4.73 13.37 7.74
C GLU A 47 -5.26 14.04 6.46
N ILE A 48 -5.16 13.36 5.31
CA ILE A 48 -5.79 13.82 4.05
C ILE A 48 -7.31 13.95 4.22
N SER A 49 -7.96 12.96 4.84
CA SER A 49 -9.40 12.99 5.10
C SER A 49 -9.86 14.17 5.95
N ARG A 50 -9.04 14.54 6.95
CA ARG A 50 -9.32 15.61 7.92
C ARG A 50 -8.90 17.00 7.43
N GLY A 51 -7.87 17.09 6.59
CA GLY A 51 -7.29 18.36 6.12
C GLY A 51 -8.20 19.17 5.20
N ALA A 52 -9.29 18.59 4.71
CA ALA A 52 -10.25 19.27 3.86
C ALA A 52 -11.31 20.05 4.66
N ARG A 53 -11.83 21.15 4.07
CA ARG A 53 -12.91 21.97 4.67
C ARG A 53 -14.16 21.16 5.08
N ARG A 54 -14.36 20.00 4.46
CA ARG A 54 -15.32 18.96 4.86
C ARG A 54 -14.59 17.63 4.85
N ARG A 55 -14.89 16.77 5.83
CA ARG A 55 -14.26 15.44 5.94
C ARG A 55 -14.45 14.65 4.65
N ILE A 56 -13.35 14.24 4.02
CA ILE A 56 -13.38 13.37 2.84
C ILE A 56 -13.63 11.94 3.33
N PRO A 57 -14.64 11.21 2.80
CA PRO A 57 -14.86 9.82 3.17
C PRO A 57 -13.68 8.94 2.73
N LEU A 58 -13.28 8.01 3.59
CA LEU A 58 -12.25 7.01 3.32
C LEU A 58 -12.89 5.63 3.24
N ILE A 59 -12.38 4.78 2.34
CA ILE A 59 -12.77 3.38 2.20
C ILE A 59 -11.50 2.59 1.86
N THR A 60 -11.33 1.43 2.48
CA THR A 60 -10.25 0.49 2.16
C THR A 60 -10.82 -0.65 1.32
N ILE A 61 -10.13 -1.02 0.23
CA ILE A 61 -10.55 -2.10 -0.66
C ILE A 61 -9.51 -3.23 -0.60
N LEU A 62 -9.94 -4.41 -0.15
CA LEU A 62 -9.12 -5.62 -0.14
C LEU A 62 -9.42 -6.46 -1.38
N VAL A 63 -8.46 -6.56 -2.30
CA VAL A 63 -8.54 -7.38 -3.52
C VAL A 63 -7.53 -8.51 -3.45
N GLY A 64 -7.92 -9.61 -2.80
CA GLY A 64 -6.98 -10.67 -2.41
C GLY A 64 -6.01 -10.22 -1.31
N GLY A 65 -5.29 -11.15 -0.69
CA GLY A 65 -4.35 -10.77 0.36
C GLY A 65 -3.73 -11.96 1.09
N THR A 66 -2.62 -11.68 1.78
CA THR A 66 -2.03 -12.60 2.75
C THR A 66 -2.51 -12.24 4.15
N LEU A 67 -2.11 -13.02 5.16
CA LEU A 67 -2.37 -12.68 6.56
C LEU A 67 -1.83 -11.28 6.94
N HIS A 68 -0.76 -10.81 6.28
CA HIS A 68 -0.22 -9.47 6.51
C HIS A 68 -1.20 -8.37 6.10
N ALA A 69 -1.81 -8.49 4.92
CA ALA A 69 -2.84 -7.56 4.47
C ALA A 69 -4.04 -7.51 5.43
N LEU A 70 -4.37 -8.63 6.09
CA LEU A 70 -5.40 -8.64 7.15
C LEU A 70 -4.98 -7.81 8.37
N TYR A 71 -3.72 -7.86 8.78
CA TYR A 71 -3.22 -7.04 9.89
C TYR A 71 -3.26 -5.55 9.57
N GLU A 72 -2.93 -5.16 8.34
CA GLU A 72 -2.98 -3.77 7.89
C GLU A 72 -4.42 -3.22 7.93
N ILE A 73 -5.39 -3.94 7.38
CA ILE A 73 -6.79 -3.48 7.37
C ILE A 73 -7.44 -3.48 8.76
N LEU A 74 -6.93 -4.26 9.71
CA LEU A 74 -7.42 -4.19 11.10
C LEU A 74 -7.18 -2.80 11.71
N ASN A 75 -6.11 -2.11 11.31
CA ASN A 75 -5.85 -0.74 11.74
C ASN A 75 -6.90 0.23 11.19
N ASP A 76 -7.25 0.09 9.92
CA ASP A 76 -8.31 0.87 9.27
C ASP A 76 -9.67 0.66 9.95
N LEU A 77 -10.01 -0.59 10.25
CA LEU A 77 -11.27 -0.93 10.93
C LEU A 77 -11.35 -0.30 12.33
N LYS A 78 -10.26 -0.36 13.12
CA LYS A 78 -10.17 0.29 14.44
C LYS A 78 -10.42 1.79 14.38
N HIS A 79 -10.12 2.41 13.25
CA HIS A 79 -10.31 3.84 13.03
C HIS A 79 -11.64 4.19 12.32
N GLY A 80 -12.54 3.21 12.18
CA GLY A 80 -13.87 3.42 11.62
C GLY A 80 -13.86 3.63 10.10
N VAL A 81 -12.81 3.20 9.41
CA VAL A 81 -12.77 3.18 7.95
C VAL A 81 -13.50 1.93 7.45
N PRO A 82 -14.54 2.06 6.60
CA PRO A 82 -15.21 0.92 6.00
C PRO A 82 -14.27 0.12 5.11
N ILE A 83 -14.39 -1.22 5.18
CA ILE A 83 -13.61 -2.15 4.37
C ILE A 83 -14.54 -2.83 3.36
N VAL A 84 -14.14 -2.81 2.09
CA VAL A 84 -14.78 -3.56 1.00
C VAL A 84 -13.88 -4.73 0.66
N VAL A 85 -14.37 -5.96 0.87
CA VAL A 85 -13.67 -7.18 0.48
C VAL A 85 -14.22 -7.63 -0.87
N VAL A 86 -13.34 -7.68 -1.87
CA VAL A 86 -13.71 -8.08 -3.24
C VAL A 86 -13.33 -9.53 -3.42
N GLU A 87 -14.30 -10.44 -3.50
CA GLU A 87 -14.05 -11.85 -3.81
C GLU A 87 -13.59 -12.02 -5.27
N VAL A 88 -12.33 -12.42 -5.46
CA VAL A 88 -11.82 -12.94 -6.72
C VAL A 88 -11.79 -14.46 -6.63
N SER A 89 -12.28 -15.11 -7.69
CA SER A 89 -12.63 -16.54 -7.79
C SER A 89 -11.51 -17.53 -7.46
N HIS A 90 -10.32 -17.08 -7.10
CA HIS A 90 -9.19 -17.92 -6.71
C HIS A 90 -8.50 -17.35 -5.46
N LYS A 91 -8.80 -17.96 -4.31
CA LYS A 91 -8.03 -17.89 -3.05
C LYS A 91 -7.86 -16.49 -2.45
N ILE A 92 -8.94 -15.92 -1.92
CA ILE A 92 -8.79 -14.73 -1.07
C ILE A 92 -8.30 -15.11 0.33
N LEU A 93 -8.79 -16.19 0.92
CA LEU A 93 -8.46 -16.58 2.28
C LEU A 93 -8.78 -18.08 2.41
N HIS A 94 -7.76 -18.95 2.49
CA HIS A 94 -7.97 -20.31 3.00
C HIS A 94 -7.41 -20.31 4.43
N ILE A 95 -8.19 -19.76 5.36
CA ILE A 95 -7.93 -19.91 6.79
C ILE A 95 -8.36 -21.34 7.13
N ARG A 96 -7.37 -22.22 7.38
CA ARG A 96 -7.60 -23.54 7.99
C ARG A 96 -7.57 -23.43 9.50
#